data_AF-A0A482VYG5-F1
#
_entry.id   AF-A0A482VYG5-F1
#
_cell.length_a   1.000
_cell.length_b   1.000
_cell.length_c   1.000
_cell.angle_alpha   90.00
_cell.angle_beta   90.00
_cell.angle_gamma   90.00
#
_symmetry.space_group_name_H-M   'P 1'
#
loop_
_entity.id
_entity.type
_entity.pdbx_description
1 polymer ?
#
loop_
_entity_poly.entity_id
_entity_poly.type
_entity_poly.pdbx_seq_one_letter_code
_entity_poly.pdbx_strand_id
1 'polypeptide(L)'
;PPAVNGDVECQILEAAKSGDLEQVQRLLETYPNIVNCRDLDGRHSTPLHFASGYNRVGVVEYLLQQGADVHAKDKGGLVPLHNACSYGHYEVTELLVKHGANVNVADLWKFTPLHEAAAKGKYEIVKLLLKHGADPSKKNRDGATALDLVRECDQDVADLLRGNAALLDAAKKGNLARIQRLITSENINCRDVQGRNSTPLHLAAGYNNVEVAEHLLEHGADVNAQDKGGLIPLHNASSYGHLDIAALLIKYNTVVNATDKWGFTPLHEAAQKGRTQLCALLLAHGADPFLKNQEGQTPMDLSSAEDVRCLLQDAMASQQGVTTAPPSRPLSVVSSKSPSPSLVPSVNTETVLMPSGASVQLAVPIGSRSSVAIPIVEGCCSSSKVEGDEQEMIGDVSNVNTFLASLNLEQLIDIFEREQITLDILAEMNHEDLKQIGISAYGFRHKLIKGMERLMANCGGMRLMPSNPGTLLIDLLADDKEFITVEEEMQNSIREHRDNGHAGGIFNRYNIVRIQKVQNRKLWERYTHRRQEVAEENNNQCNERMLFHGSPFINAIVQKGFDERHAYIGGMFGAGIYFGEHSSKSNQYVYGIGGGTGCPTHKDRSCYICHR
;
A
#
# COMPACT_ATOMS: atom_id res chain seq x y z
N PRO A 1 -20.11 66.19 -20.01
CA PRO A 1 -20.33 65.02 -19.13
C PRO A 1 -19.49 63.80 -19.57
N PRO A 2 -18.37 63.50 -18.86
CA PRO A 2 -18.03 62.08 -18.67
C PRO A 2 -17.20 61.77 -17.38
N ALA A 3 -17.52 62.34 -16.21
CA ALA A 3 -16.83 61.98 -14.95
C ALA A 3 -17.66 61.07 -14.01
N VAL A 4 -18.99 61.02 -14.17
CA VAL A 4 -19.89 60.33 -13.24
C VAL A 4 -19.92 58.81 -13.48
N ASN A 5 -19.80 58.35 -14.73
CA ASN A 5 -19.91 56.91 -15.03
C ASN A 5 -18.73 56.08 -14.52
N GLY A 6 -17.50 56.64 -14.52
CA GLY A 6 -16.31 55.90 -14.07
C GLY A 6 -16.34 55.54 -12.59
N ASP A 7 -16.88 56.42 -11.75
CA ASP A 7 -17.04 56.16 -10.31
C ASP A 7 -18.08 55.04 -10.06
N VAL A 8 -19.20 55.06 -10.80
CA VAL A 8 -20.27 54.04 -10.67
C VAL A 8 -19.78 52.66 -11.15
N GLU A 9 -19.00 52.60 -12.23
CA GLU A 9 -18.39 51.35 -12.71
C GLU A 9 -17.39 50.77 -11.69
N CYS A 10 -16.56 51.61 -11.07
CA CYS A 10 -15.68 51.19 -9.98
C CYS A 10 -16.48 50.66 -8.77
N GLN A 11 -17.57 51.33 -8.41
CA GLN A 11 -18.42 50.92 -7.29
C GLN A 11 -19.07 49.55 -7.52
N ILE A 12 -19.60 49.25 -8.72
CA ILE A 12 -20.20 47.93 -8.98
C ILE A 12 -19.13 46.83 -9.03
N LEU A 13 -17.93 47.11 -9.55
CA LEU A 13 -16.83 46.14 -9.57
C LEU A 13 -16.39 45.79 -8.14
N GLU A 14 -16.24 46.78 -7.26
CA GLU A 14 -15.88 46.55 -5.86
C GLU A 14 -17.02 45.89 -5.08
N ALA A 15 -18.29 46.29 -5.30
CA ALA A 15 -19.44 45.63 -4.69
C ALA A 15 -19.55 44.15 -5.11
N ALA A 16 -19.31 43.86 -6.39
CA ALA A 16 -19.31 42.48 -6.89
C ALA A 16 -18.18 41.62 -6.31
N LYS A 17 -17.02 42.24 -6.05
CA LYS A 17 -15.86 41.60 -5.41
C LYS A 17 -16.07 41.38 -3.90
N SER A 18 -16.60 42.38 -3.20
CA SER A 18 -16.87 42.32 -1.76
C SER A 18 -18.05 41.39 -1.43
N GLY A 19 -18.99 41.22 -2.37
CA GLY A 19 -20.20 40.44 -2.19
C GLY A 19 -21.38 41.27 -1.67
N ASP A 20 -21.34 42.59 -1.78
CA ASP A 20 -22.42 43.49 -1.37
C ASP A 20 -23.57 43.44 -2.40
N LEU A 21 -24.45 42.45 -2.22
CA LEU A 21 -25.58 42.22 -3.11
C LEU A 21 -26.54 43.40 -3.15
N GLU A 22 -26.79 44.06 -2.02
CA GLU A 22 -27.72 45.20 -1.96
C GLU A 22 -27.18 46.38 -2.76
N GLN A 23 -25.87 46.66 -2.67
CA GLN A 23 -25.25 47.72 -3.46
C GLN A 23 -25.25 47.36 -4.96
N VAL A 24 -25.00 46.11 -5.34
CA VAL A 24 -25.11 45.66 -6.73
C VAL A 24 -26.54 45.85 -7.25
N GLN A 25 -27.56 45.47 -6.47
CA GLN A 25 -28.97 45.65 -6.82
C GLN A 25 -29.31 47.12 -7.04
N ARG A 26 -29.01 47.99 -6.06
CA ARG A 26 -29.26 49.44 -6.18
C ARG A 26 -28.59 50.07 -7.41
N LEU A 27 -27.36 49.67 -7.70
CA LEU A 27 -26.60 50.19 -8.84
C LEU A 27 -27.21 49.74 -10.17
N LEU A 28 -27.63 48.47 -10.29
CA LEU A 28 -28.23 47.94 -11.52
C LEU A 28 -29.68 48.38 -11.73
N GLU A 29 -30.44 48.66 -10.67
CA GLU A 29 -31.75 49.30 -10.78
C GLU A 29 -31.65 50.71 -11.37
N THR A 30 -30.61 51.46 -10.98
CA THR A 30 -30.40 52.84 -11.44
C THR A 30 -29.68 52.91 -12.79
N TYR A 31 -28.70 52.03 -13.01
CA TYR A 31 -27.84 52.03 -14.19
C TYR A 31 -27.71 50.62 -14.81
N PRO A 32 -28.75 50.07 -15.46
CA PRO A 32 -28.73 48.69 -15.97
C PRO A 32 -27.59 48.37 -16.94
N ASN A 33 -27.10 49.38 -17.67
CA ASN A 33 -26.07 49.22 -18.71
C ASN A 33 -24.68 48.85 -18.17
N ILE A 34 -24.43 49.01 -16.86
CA ILE A 34 -23.09 48.76 -16.26
C ILE A 34 -22.88 47.29 -15.87
N VAL A 35 -23.87 46.41 -16.04
CA VAL A 35 -23.77 44.98 -15.66
C VAL A 35 -22.56 44.27 -16.28
N ASN A 36 -22.13 44.73 -17.46
CA ASN A 36 -20.96 44.24 -18.21
C ASN A 36 -19.83 45.28 -18.31
N CYS A 37 -19.76 46.25 -17.38
CA CYS A 37 -18.63 47.17 -17.32
C CYS A 37 -17.30 46.41 -17.14
N ARG A 38 -16.19 47.08 -17.45
CA ARG A 38 -14.87 46.46 -17.41
C ARG A 38 -13.92 47.27 -16.53
N ASP A 39 -13.13 46.56 -15.76
CA ASP A 39 -11.98 47.10 -15.03
C ASP A 39 -10.88 47.53 -16.02
N LEU A 40 -10.97 48.76 -16.55
CA LEU A 40 -10.06 49.30 -17.57
C LEU A 40 -8.62 49.47 -17.07
N ASP A 41 -8.43 49.72 -15.78
CA ASP A 41 -7.11 49.93 -15.19
C ASP A 41 -6.41 48.61 -14.85
N GLY A 42 -7.18 47.53 -14.62
CA GLY A 42 -6.64 46.21 -14.28
C GLY A 42 -6.73 45.19 -15.41
N ARG A 43 -7.48 44.11 -15.16
CA ARG A 43 -7.52 42.94 -16.06
C ARG A 43 -8.63 43.01 -17.11
N HIS A 44 -9.34 44.12 -17.25
CA HIS A 44 -10.55 44.22 -18.06
C HIS A 44 -11.63 43.21 -17.62
N SER A 45 -11.62 42.82 -16.35
CA SER A 45 -12.59 41.93 -15.71
C SER A 45 -13.95 42.62 -15.59
N THR A 46 -15.03 41.85 -15.74
CA THR A 46 -16.41 42.31 -15.50
C THR A 46 -16.83 42.07 -14.05
N PRO A 47 -17.94 42.66 -13.56
CA PRO A 47 -18.49 42.33 -12.24
C PRO A 47 -18.67 40.82 -12.04
N LEU A 48 -19.10 40.10 -13.09
CA LEU A 48 -19.26 38.65 -13.05
C LEU A 48 -17.93 37.91 -12.86
N HIS A 49 -16.82 38.39 -13.41
CA HIS A 49 -15.48 37.80 -13.18
C HIS A 49 -15.06 37.92 -11.71
N PHE A 50 -15.28 39.09 -11.10
CA PHE A 50 -14.97 39.33 -9.70
C PHE A 50 -15.86 38.48 -8.79
N ALA A 51 -17.18 38.57 -8.94
CA ALA A 51 -18.13 37.78 -8.16
C ALA A 51 -17.83 36.27 -8.26
N SER A 52 -17.48 35.79 -9.46
CA SER A 52 -17.14 34.39 -9.69
C SER A 52 -15.82 33.98 -9.03
N GLY A 53 -14.76 34.80 -9.11
CA GLY A 53 -13.46 34.51 -8.52
C GLY A 53 -13.43 34.60 -6.98
N TYR A 54 -14.34 35.36 -6.38
CA TYR A 54 -14.42 35.58 -4.93
C TYR A 54 -15.59 34.83 -4.24
N ASN A 55 -16.20 33.85 -4.92
CA ASN A 55 -17.28 33.02 -4.41
C ASN A 55 -18.52 33.79 -3.93
N ARG A 56 -18.95 34.81 -4.67
CA ARG A 56 -20.11 35.64 -4.31
C ARG A 56 -21.39 35.07 -4.93
N VAL A 57 -21.82 33.89 -4.49
CA VAL A 57 -22.92 33.12 -5.11
C VAL A 57 -24.17 33.98 -5.39
N GLY A 58 -24.70 34.69 -4.39
CA GLY A 58 -25.90 35.52 -4.57
C GLY A 58 -25.70 36.68 -5.54
N VAL A 59 -24.49 37.26 -5.59
CA VAL A 59 -24.16 38.30 -6.57
C VAL A 59 -24.05 37.70 -7.98
N VAL A 60 -23.40 36.54 -8.14
CA VAL A 60 -23.31 35.85 -9.43
C VAL A 60 -24.71 35.53 -9.97
N GLU A 61 -25.59 34.99 -9.13
CA GLU A 61 -26.97 34.68 -9.49
C GLU A 61 -27.73 35.92 -9.96
N TYR A 62 -27.67 37.01 -9.19
CA TYR A 62 -28.32 38.26 -9.56
C TYR A 62 -27.74 38.88 -10.85
N LEU A 63 -26.40 38.91 -10.99
CA LEU A 63 -25.75 39.43 -12.20
C LEU A 63 -26.19 38.66 -13.46
N LEU A 64 -26.26 37.33 -13.39
CA LEU A 64 -26.72 36.50 -14.49
C LEU A 64 -28.19 36.76 -14.84
N GLN A 65 -29.05 36.98 -13.84
CA GLN A 65 -30.46 37.39 -14.05
C GLN A 65 -30.58 38.76 -14.72
N GLN A 66 -29.66 39.69 -14.42
CA GLN A 66 -29.60 41.03 -15.03
C GLN A 66 -28.85 41.07 -16.38
N GLY A 67 -28.55 39.91 -16.99
CA GLY A 67 -27.95 39.84 -18.32
C GLY A 67 -26.43 40.03 -18.35
N ALA A 68 -25.72 39.69 -17.28
CA ALA A 68 -24.26 39.57 -17.32
C ALA A 68 -23.82 38.52 -18.35
N ASP A 69 -22.85 38.88 -19.19
CA ASP A 69 -22.31 38.00 -20.23
C ASP A 69 -21.40 36.93 -19.62
N VAL A 70 -21.89 35.69 -19.60
CA VAL A 70 -21.16 34.51 -19.11
C VAL A 70 -19.92 34.16 -19.96
N HIS A 71 -19.84 34.70 -21.18
CA HIS A 71 -18.73 34.48 -22.12
C HIS A 71 -17.77 35.67 -22.21
N ALA A 72 -17.98 36.70 -21.39
CA ALA A 72 -17.12 37.89 -21.38
C ALA A 72 -15.66 37.47 -21.16
N LYS A 73 -14.77 38.01 -21.97
CA LYS A 73 -13.32 37.76 -21.88
C LYS A 73 -12.58 38.92 -21.22
N ASP A 74 -11.77 38.61 -20.23
CA ASP A 74 -10.79 39.52 -19.63
C ASP A 74 -9.58 39.74 -20.58
N LYS A 75 -8.59 40.51 -20.14
CA LYS A 75 -7.36 40.82 -20.90
C LYS A 75 -6.52 39.58 -21.23
N GLY A 76 -6.59 38.53 -20.40
CA GLY A 76 -5.95 37.24 -20.63
C GLY A 76 -6.79 36.28 -21.47
N GLY A 77 -8.00 36.68 -21.87
CA GLY A 77 -8.95 35.81 -22.54
C GLY A 77 -9.69 34.85 -21.61
N LEU A 78 -9.52 34.99 -20.30
CA LEU A 78 -10.25 34.21 -19.30
C LEU A 78 -11.72 34.64 -19.31
N VAL A 79 -12.59 33.71 -18.93
CA VAL A 79 -14.02 33.95 -18.73
C VAL A 79 -14.36 33.71 -17.26
N PRO A 80 -15.52 34.14 -16.73
CA PRO A 80 -15.86 33.96 -15.32
C PRO A 80 -15.72 32.51 -14.82
N LEU A 81 -16.01 31.53 -15.69
CA LEU A 81 -15.85 30.11 -15.40
C LEU A 81 -14.40 29.71 -15.08
N HIS A 82 -13.39 30.28 -15.76
CA HIS A 82 -11.98 30.01 -15.43
C HIS A 82 -11.66 30.44 -13.99
N ASN A 83 -12.13 31.62 -13.58
CA ASN A 83 -11.88 32.13 -12.22
C ASN A 83 -12.54 31.23 -11.17
N ALA A 84 -13.80 30.85 -11.36
CA ALA A 84 -14.50 29.96 -10.44
C ALA A 84 -13.78 28.60 -10.31
N CYS A 85 -13.34 28.04 -11.44
CA CYS A 85 -12.63 26.77 -11.48
C CYS A 85 -11.23 26.82 -10.84
N SER A 86 -10.44 27.86 -11.10
CA SER A 86 -9.09 28.02 -10.53
C SER A 86 -9.12 28.11 -9.01
N TYR A 87 -10.14 28.76 -8.42
CA TYR A 87 -10.22 28.92 -6.97
C TYR A 87 -10.99 27.80 -6.27
N GLY A 88 -11.77 27.01 -7.01
CA GLY A 88 -12.48 25.85 -6.48
C GLY A 88 -13.90 26.13 -6.00
N HIS A 89 -14.57 27.12 -6.58
CA HIS A 89 -15.91 27.56 -6.16
C HIS A 89 -16.97 26.72 -6.85
N TYR A 90 -17.42 25.64 -6.20
CA TYR A 90 -18.28 24.63 -6.80
C TYR A 90 -19.65 25.19 -7.20
N GLU A 91 -20.33 25.88 -6.28
CA GLU A 91 -21.67 26.42 -6.48
C GLU A 91 -21.69 27.47 -7.61
N VAL A 92 -20.70 28.35 -7.62
CA VAL A 92 -20.51 29.33 -8.70
C VAL A 92 -20.24 28.63 -10.03
N THR A 93 -19.36 27.62 -10.05
CA THR A 93 -19.05 26.86 -11.29
C THR A 93 -20.30 26.20 -11.85
N GLU A 94 -21.09 25.54 -10.99
CA GLU A 94 -22.35 24.90 -11.39
C GLU A 94 -23.36 25.93 -11.93
N LEU A 95 -23.49 27.08 -11.27
CA LEU A 95 -24.38 28.16 -11.68
C LEU A 95 -23.99 28.73 -13.05
N LEU A 96 -22.71 29.01 -13.28
CA LEU A 96 -22.20 29.49 -14.57
C LEU A 96 -22.47 28.48 -15.69
N VAL A 97 -22.23 27.17 -15.44
CA VAL A 97 -22.50 26.11 -16.42
C VAL A 97 -24.00 25.98 -16.70
N LYS A 98 -24.87 26.08 -15.69
CA LYS A 98 -26.33 26.11 -15.86
C LYS A 98 -26.80 27.28 -16.71
N HIS A 99 -26.13 28.43 -16.61
CA HIS A 99 -26.37 29.61 -17.44
C HIS A 99 -25.64 29.59 -18.81
N GLY A 100 -25.15 28.42 -19.23
CA GLY A 100 -24.63 28.22 -20.59
C GLY A 100 -23.14 28.50 -20.75
N ALA A 101 -22.36 28.65 -19.67
CA ALA A 101 -20.90 28.79 -19.79
C ALA A 101 -20.28 27.61 -20.57
N ASN A 102 -19.48 27.91 -21.59
CA ASN A 102 -18.79 26.89 -22.37
C ASN A 102 -17.63 26.29 -21.56
N VAL A 103 -17.78 25.05 -21.07
CA VAL A 103 -16.76 24.32 -20.29
C VAL A 103 -15.45 24.07 -21.05
N ASN A 104 -15.48 24.19 -22.37
CA ASN A 104 -14.37 23.94 -23.29
C ASN A 104 -13.77 25.23 -23.88
N VAL A 105 -14.17 26.40 -23.36
CA VAL A 105 -13.61 27.69 -23.74
C VAL A 105 -12.11 27.71 -23.50
N ALA A 106 -11.39 28.39 -24.39
CA ALA A 106 -9.95 28.56 -24.34
C ALA A 106 -9.61 30.04 -24.11
N ASP A 107 -8.70 30.29 -23.18
CA ASP A 107 -8.06 31.59 -22.98
C ASP A 107 -7.03 31.90 -24.09
N LEU A 108 -6.24 32.97 -23.94
CA LEU A 108 -5.23 33.33 -24.93
C LEU A 108 -4.11 32.27 -25.05
N TRP A 109 -3.83 31.51 -23.99
CA TRP A 109 -2.84 30.42 -23.95
C TRP A 109 -3.43 29.03 -24.17
N LYS A 110 -4.69 28.96 -24.62
CA LYS A 110 -5.45 27.72 -24.83
C LYS A 110 -5.68 26.90 -23.55
N PHE A 111 -5.54 27.50 -22.38
CA PHE A 111 -6.02 26.90 -21.14
C PHE A 111 -7.54 26.88 -21.17
N THR A 112 -8.11 25.77 -20.70
CA THR A 112 -9.55 25.62 -20.49
C THR A 112 -9.85 25.65 -19.00
N PRO A 113 -11.12 25.84 -18.58
CA PRO A 113 -11.49 25.74 -17.17
C PRO A 113 -11.06 24.40 -16.53
N LEU A 114 -11.02 23.32 -17.32
CA LEU A 114 -10.54 22.01 -16.87
C LEU A 114 -9.02 22.02 -16.57
N HIS A 115 -8.20 22.73 -17.36
CA HIS A 115 -6.78 22.89 -17.07
C HIS A 115 -6.57 23.65 -15.74
N GLU A 116 -7.31 24.74 -15.52
CA GLU A 116 -7.23 25.53 -14.28
C GLU A 116 -7.62 24.69 -13.05
N ALA A 117 -8.73 23.96 -13.13
CA ALA A 117 -9.19 23.09 -12.05
C ALA A 117 -8.17 21.97 -11.75
N ALA A 118 -7.63 21.33 -12.80
CA ALA A 118 -6.67 20.24 -12.68
C ALA A 118 -5.34 20.69 -12.08
N ALA A 119 -4.78 21.81 -12.57
CA ALA A 119 -3.52 22.37 -12.08
C ALA A 119 -3.56 22.83 -10.62
N LYS A 120 -4.77 23.13 -10.10
CA LYS A 120 -5.01 23.55 -8.72
C LYS A 120 -5.57 22.45 -7.82
N GLY A 121 -5.66 21.20 -8.30
CA GLY A 121 -6.11 20.05 -7.52
C GLY A 121 -7.59 20.09 -7.14
N LYS A 122 -8.44 20.77 -7.91
CA LYS A 122 -9.86 20.98 -7.57
C LYS A 122 -10.73 19.80 -8.01
N TYR A 123 -10.65 18.68 -7.28
CA TYR A 123 -11.31 17.42 -7.62
C TYR A 123 -12.81 17.56 -7.97
N GLU A 124 -13.62 18.17 -7.10
CA GLU A 124 -15.07 18.30 -7.36
C GLU A 124 -15.38 19.18 -8.58
N ILE A 125 -14.55 20.18 -8.87
CA ILE A 125 -14.68 21.01 -10.07
C ILE A 125 -14.34 20.20 -11.33
N VAL A 126 -13.24 19.45 -11.31
CA VAL A 126 -12.85 18.58 -12.43
C VAL A 126 -13.98 17.58 -12.73
N LYS A 127 -14.54 16.97 -11.69
CA LYS A 127 -15.68 16.03 -11.81
C LYS A 127 -16.91 16.70 -12.42
N LEU A 128 -17.27 17.89 -11.95
CA LEU A 128 -18.38 18.67 -12.47
C LEU A 128 -18.16 19.04 -13.95
N LEU A 129 -16.97 19.52 -14.31
CA LEU A 129 -16.65 19.89 -15.68
C LEU A 129 -16.72 18.69 -16.64
N LEU A 130 -16.15 17.53 -16.25
CA LEU A 130 -16.23 16.30 -17.04
C LEU A 130 -17.68 15.85 -17.23
N LYS A 131 -18.51 15.93 -16.17
CA LYS A 131 -19.95 15.64 -16.24
C LYS A 131 -20.68 16.51 -17.27
N HIS A 132 -20.24 17.76 -17.44
CA HIS A 132 -20.79 18.71 -18.40
C HIS A 132 -20.06 18.72 -19.76
N GLY A 133 -19.25 17.70 -20.06
CA GLY A 133 -18.65 17.50 -21.38
C GLY A 133 -17.34 18.27 -21.61
N ALA A 134 -16.62 18.64 -20.56
CA ALA A 134 -15.25 19.15 -20.71
C ALA A 134 -14.36 18.06 -21.33
N ASP A 135 -13.56 18.45 -22.33
CA ASP A 135 -12.69 17.55 -23.09
C ASP A 135 -11.28 17.50 -22.45
N PRO A 136 -10.91 16.36 -21.80
CA PRO A 136 -9.60 16.22 -21.17
C PRO A 136 -8.45 16.09 -22.17
N SER A 137 -8.73 15.89 -23.46
CA SER A 137 -7.71 15.74 -24.50
C SER A 137 -7.24 17.08 -25.09
N LYS A 138 -7.93 18.19 -24.78
CA LYS A 138 -7.52 19.52 -25.23
C LYS A 138 -6.14 19.87 -24.69
N LYS A 139 -5.34 20.47 -25.57
CA LYS A 139 -3.97 20.92 -25.26
C LYS A 139 -3.89 22.43 -25.20
N ASN A 140 -3.15 22.93 -24.23
CA ASN A 140 -2.76 24.33 -24.13
C ASN A 140 -1.69 24.68 -25.21
N ARG A 141 -1.17 25.91 -25.21
CA ARG A 141 -0.12 26.33 -26.16
C ARG A 141 1.20 25.57 -26.01
N ASP A 142 1.49 25.05 -24.82
CA ASP A 142 2.70 24.27 -24.54
C ASP A 142 2.54 22.79 -24.93
N GLY A 143 1.35 22.40 -25.43
CA GLY A 143 1.04 21.02 -25.81
C GLY A 143 0.62 20.13 -24.63
N ALA A 144 0.49 20.70 -23.43
CA ALA A 144 0.06 20.00 -22.22
C ALA A 144 -1.47 19.88 -22.16
N THR A 145 -1.95 18.70 -21.77
CA THR A 145 -3.35 18.43 -21.42
C THR A 145 -3.63 18.80 -19.97
N ALA A 146 -4.91 18.79 -19.56
CA ALA A 146 -5.26 19.01 -18.15
C ALA A 146 -4.59 17.98 -17.21
N LEU A 147 -4.42 16.73 -17.65
CA LEU A 147 -3.75 15.68 -16.89
C LEU A 147 -2.26 15.97 -16.67
N ASP A 148 -1.58 16.52 -17.69
CA ASP A 148 -0.15 16.84 -17.64
C ASP A 148 0.18 17.97 -16.64
N LEU A 149 -0.83 18.77 -16.28
CA LEU A 149 -0.69 19.88 -15.33
C LEU A 149 -1.04 19.48 -13.88
N VAL A 150 -1.53 18.26 -13.65
CA VAL A 150 -1.87 17.80 -12.30
C VAL A 150 -0.61 17.68 -11.46
N ARG A 151 -0.63 18.22 -10.25
CA ARG A 151 0.50 18.11 -9.30
C ARG A 151 0.64 16.66 -8.83
N GLU A 152 1.87 16.24 -8.54
CA GLU A 152 2.16 14.86 -8.11
C GLU A 152 1.38 14.43 -6.86
N CYS A 153 1.05 15.36 -5.97
CA CYS A 153 0.27 15.09 -4.76
C CYS A 153 -1.25 14.97 -4.99
N ASP A 154 -1.78 15.39 -6.14
CA ASP A 154 -3.22 15.41 -6.46
C ASP A 154 -3.63 14.14 -7.23
N GLN A 155 -3.24 12.96 -6.74
CA GLN A 155 -3.42 11.68 -7.43
C GLN A 155 -4.89 11.39 -7.78
N ASP A 156 -5.84 11.79 -6.93
CA ASP A 156 -7.27 11.55 -7.16
C ASP A 156 -7.79 12.35 -8.38
N VAL A 157 -7.23 13.54 -8.64
CA VAL A 157 -7.53 14.33 -9.86
C VAL A 157 -6.93 13.67 -11.09
N ALA A 158 -5.69 13.17 -10.99
CA ALA A 158 -5.04 12.45 -12.08
C ALA A 158 -5.82 11.18 -12.44
N ASP A 159 -6.29 10.43 -11.43
CA ASP A 159 -7.07 9.22 -11.64
C ASP A 159 -8.44 9.53 -12.27
N LEU A 160 -9.10 10.59 -11.82
CA LEU A 160 -10.36 11.06 -12.42
C LEU A 160 -10.20 11.44 -13.90
N LEU A 161 -9.12 12.14 -14.26
CA LEU A 161 -8.85 12.54 -15.65
C LEU A 161 -8.44 11.37 -16.54
N ARG A 162 -7.76 10.35 -15.99
CA ARG A 162 -7.44 9.09 -16.72
C ARG A 162 -8.66 8.20 -16.93
N GLY A 163 -9.69 8.31 -16.07
CA GLY A 163 -10.88 7.46 -16.12
C GLY A 163 -10.54 5.98 -16.04
N ASN A 164 -11.07 5.17 -16.97
CA ASN A 164 -10.85 3.71 -17.01
C ASN A 164 -9.37 3.32 -17.08
N ALA A 165 -8.50 4.16 -17.66
CA ALA A 165 -7.07 3.89 -17.72
C ALA A 165 -6.43 3.85 -16.31
N ALA A 166 -6.95 4.63 -15.34
CA ALA A 166 -6.50 4.56 -13.95
C ALA A 166 -6.85 3.22 -13.30
N LEU A 167 -8.05 2.71 -13.54
CA LEU A 167 -8.49 1.40 -13.04
C LEU A 167 -7.63 0.27 -13.62
N LEU A 168 -7.36 0.31 -14.92
CA LEU A 168 -6.50 -0.66 -15.60
C LEU A 168 -5.05 -0.62 -15.07
N ASP A 169 -4.48 0.58 -14.88
CA ASP A 169 -3.15 0.75 -14.28
C ASP A 169 -3.09 0.22 -12.83
N ALA A 170 -4.10 0.54 -12.02
CA ALA A 170 -4.20 0.06 -10.65
C ALA A 170 -4.32 -1.47 -10.60
N ALA A 171 -5.07 -2.09 -11.53
CA ALA A 171 -5.24 -3.53 -11.60
C ALA A 171 -3.95 -4.25 -12.00
N LYS A 172 -3.20 -3.65 -12.93
CA LYS A 172 -1.88 -4.12 -13.34
C LYS A 172 -0.83 -4.00 -12.22
N LYS A 173 -0.86 -2.92 -11.45
CA LYS A 173 0.09 -2.67 -10.34
C LYS A 173 -0.27 -3.36 -9.02
N GLY A 174 -1.45 -3.97 -8.92
CA GLY A 174 -1.89 -4.62 -7.69
C GLY A 174 -2.29 -3.63 -6.58
N ASN A 175 -2.64 -2.39 -6.91
CA ASN A 175 -3.01 -1.40 -5.89
C ASN A 175 -4.49 -1.51 -5.50
N LEU A 176 -4.78 -2.40 -4.55
CA LEU A 176 -6.14 -2.68 -4.09
C LEU A 176 -6.87 -1.43 -3.57
N ALA A 177 -6.20 -0.57 -2.80
CA ALA A 177 -6.80 0.66 -2.28
C ALA A 177 -7.22 1.62 -3.40
N ARG A 178 -6.46 1.71 -4.50
CA ARG A 178 -6.86 2.48 -5.68
C ARG A 178 -8.03 1.81 -6.40
N ILE A 179 -8.04 0.49 -6.56
CA ILE A 179 -9.18 -0.24 -7.16
C ILE A 179 -10.48 0.04 -6.41
N GLN A 180 -10.47 -0.11 -5.08
CA GLN A 180 -11.65 0.09 -4.23
C GLN A 180 -12.27 1.49 -4.37
N ARG A 181 -11.45 2.50 -4.65
CA ARG A 181 -11.92 3.88 -4.86
C ARG A 181 -12.39 4.16 -6.28
N LEU A 182 -11.89 3.43 -7.28
CA LEU A 182 -12.13 3.70 -8.70
C LEU A 182 -13.23 2.83 -9.32
N ILE A 183 -13.49 1.67 -8.74
CA ILE A 183 -14.42 0.70 -9.30
C ILE A 183 -15.87 1.18 -9.23
N THR A 184 -16.61 0.99 -10.31
CA THR A 184 -18.05 1.19 -10.43
C THR A 184 -18.65 0.01 -11.19
N SER A 185 -19.97 -0.19 -11.05
CA SER A 185 -20.69 -1.22 -11.82
C SER A 185 -20.54 -1.04 -13.34
N GLU A 186 -20.33 0.19 -13.80
CA GLU A 186 -20.17 0.53 -15.21
C GLU A 186 -18.75 0.28 -15.74
N ASN A 187 -17.71 0.45 -14.91
CA ASN A 187 -16.31 0.40 -15.35
C ASN A 187 -15.56 -0.89 -15.00
N ILE A 188 -16.15 -1.77 -14.18
CA ILE A 188 -15.49 -3.01 -13.73
C ILE A 188 -14.98 -3.90 -14.87
N ASN A 189 -15.71 -3.90 -15.99
CA ASN A 189 -15.34 -4.61 -17.22
C ASN A 189 -14.89 -3.66 -18.34
N CYS A 190 -14.36 -2.48 -17.99
CA CYS A 190 -13.76 -1.57 -18.95
C CYS A 190 -12.60 -2.26 -19.71
N ARG A 191 -12.22 -1.68 -20.85
CA ARG A 191 -11.25 -2.31 -21.75
C ARG A 191 -10.12 -1.37 -22.10
N ASP A 192 -8.91 -1.94 -22.19
CA ASP A 192 -7.73 -1.27 -22.73
C ASP A 192 -7.85 -1.11 -24.26
N VAL A 193 -8.51 -0.04 -24.69
CA VAL A 193 -8.77 0.24 -26.12
C VAL A 193 -7.49 0.49 -26.94
N GLN A 194 -6.37 0.84 -26.29
CA GLN A 194 -5.11 1.12 -26.98
C GLN A 194 -4.23 -0.13 -27.10
N GLY A 195 -4.38 -1.10 -26.19
CA GLY A 195 -3.58 -2.33 -26.18
C GLY A 195 -4.36 -3.58 -26.63
N ARG A 196 -4.33 -4.61 -25.79
CA ARG A 196 -4.93 -5.93 -26.10
C ARG A 196 -6.44 -5.99 -25.90
N ASN A 197 -7.10 -4.87 -25.63
CA ASN A 197 -8.53 -4.85 -25.26
C ASN A 197 -8.82 -5.65 -23.98
N SER A 198 -7.81 -5.74 -23.10
CA SER A 198 -7.85 -6.44 -21.81
C SER A 198 -8.75 -5.74 -20.81
N THR A 199 -9.41 -6.51 -19.95
CA THR A 199 -10.15 -5.99 -18.78
C THR A 199 -9.25 -5.83 -17.55
N PRO A 200 -9.67 -5.12 -16.48
CA PRO A 200 -8.93 -5.10 -15.22
C PRO A 200 -8.59 -6.50 -14.71
N LEU A 201 -9.51 -7.45 -14.84
CA LEU A 201 -9.28 -8.83 -14.40
C LEU A 201 -8.21 -9.56 -15.23
N HIS A 202 -8.10 -9.31 -16.54
CA HIS A 202 -7.00 -9.84 -17.35
C HIS A 202 -5.64 -9.35 -16.86
N LEU A 203 -5.57 -8.07 -16.46
CA LEU A 203 -4.34 -7.46 -15.96
C LEU A 203 -4.00 -8.00 -14.58
N ALA A 204 -4.96 -8.01 -13.65
CA ALA A 204 -4.75 -8.60 -12.33
C ALA A 204 -4.31 -10.08 -12.42
N ALA A 205 -4.96 -10.85 -13.29
CA ALA A 205 -4.62 -12.25 -13.51
C ALA A 205 -3.22 -12.44 -14.13
N GLY A 206 -2.85 -11.66 -15.14
CA GLY A 206 -1.54 -11.78 -15.80
C GLY A 206 -0.36 -11.30 -14.97
N TYR A 207 -0.57 -10.34 -14.08
CA TYR A 207 0.46 -9.75 -13.21
C TYR A 207 0.49 -10.33 -11.79
N ASN A 208 -0.26 -11.42 -11.54
CA ASN A 208 -0.32 -12.13 -10.25
C ASN A 208 -0.83 -11.28 -9.06
N ASN A 209 -1.79 -10.39 -9.31
CA ASN A 209 -2.37 -9.55 -8.26
C ASN A 209 -3.61 -10.24 -7.66
N VAL A 210 -3.39 -11.23 -6.79
CA VAL A 210 -4.46 -12.12 -6.27
C VAL A 210 -5.55 -11.36 -5.53
N GLU A 211 -5.19 -10.48 -4.60
CA GLU A 211 -6.17 -9.69 -3.82
C GLU A 211 -7.02 -8.78 -4.73
N VAL A 212 -6.41 -8.19 -5.76
CA VAL A 212 -7.14 -7.38 -6.73
C VAL A 212 -8.05 -8.23 -7.60
N ALA A 213 -7.59 -9.39 -8.06
CA ALA A 213 -8.40 -10.31 -8.85
C ALA A 213 -9.62 -10.80 -8.05
N GLU A 214 -9.42 -11.16 -6.78
CA GLU A 214 -10.51 -11.59 -5.88
C GLU A 214 -11.52 -10.47 -5.70
N HIS A 215 -11.05 -9.26 -5.36
CA HIS A 215 -11.93 -8.12 -5.20
C HIS A 215 -12.70 -7.76 -6.47
N LEU A 216 -12.07 -7.81 -7.65
CA LEU A 216 -12.74 -7.59 -8.93
C LEU A 216 -13.84 -8.63 -9.18
N LEU A 217 -13.57 -9.91 -8.90
CA LEU A 217 -14.56 -11.00 -9.07
C LEU A 217 -15.74 -10.84 -8.11
N GLU A 218 -15.49 -10.51 -6.84
CA GLU A 218 -16.53 -10.23 -5.84
C GLU A 218 -17.49 -9.11 -6.28
N HIS A 219 -16.98 -8.14 -7.05
CA HIS A 219 -17.76 -6.98 -7.50
C HIS A 219 -18.38 -7.17 -8.91
N GLY A 220 -18.28 -8.38 -9.49
CA GLY A 220 -18.94 -8.72 -10.75
C GLY A 220 -18.08 -8.57 -12.01
N ALA A 221 -16.75 -8.65 -11.89
CA ALA A 221 -15.89 -8.77 -13.06
C ALA A 221 -16.21 -10.04 -13.85
N ASP A 222 -16.31 -9.92 -15.17
CA ASP A 222 -16.56 -11.05 -16.06
C ASP A 222 -15.31 -11.92 -16.17
N VAL A 223 -15.36 -13.07 -15.49
CA VAL A 223 -14.30 -14.09 -15.43
C VAL A 223 -13.98 -14.69 -16.81
N ASN A 224 -14.90 -14.60 -17.76
CA ASN A 224 -14.78 -15.16 -19.11
C ASN A 224 -14.74 -14.08 -20.19
N ALA A 225 -14.54 -12.81 -19.82
CA ALA A 225 -14.39 -11.73 -20.78
C ALA A 225 -13.25 -12.06 -21.74
N GLN A 226 -13.48 -11.89 -23.04
CA GLN A 226 -12.45 -12.12 -24.05
C GLN A 226 -11.74 -10.82 -24.42
N ASP A 227 -10.40 -10.87 -24.52
CA ASP A 227 -9.57 -9.79 -25.05
C ASP A 227 -9.59 -9.76 -26.60
N LYS A 228 -8.75 -8.93 -27.23
CA LYS A 228 -8.67 -8.81 -28.69
C LYS A 228 -8.28 -10.13 -29.39
N GLY A 229 -7.49 -10.98 -28.73
CA GLY A 229 -7.07 -12.29 -29.20
C GLY A 229 -8.07 -13.42 -28.88
N GLY A 230 -9.14 -13.13 -28.14
CA GLY A 230 -10.06 -14.16 -27.66
C GLY A 230 -9.61 -14.80 -26.34
N LEU A 231 -8.50 -14.35 -25.75
CA LEU A 231 -8.01 -14.86 -24.48
C LEU A 231 -8.95 -14.41 -23.36
N ILE A 232 -9.20 -15.30 -22.40
CA ILE A 232 -9.85 -14.99 -21.13
C ILE A 232 -8.81 -14.83 -20.01
N PRO A 233 -9.13 -14.24 -18.83
CA PRO A 233 -8.18 -14.10 -17.73
C PRO A 233 -7.43 -15.38 -17.34
N LEU A 234 -8.08 -16.55 -17.45
CA LEU A 234 -7.44 -17.84 -17.17
C LEU A 234 -6.28 -18.15 -18.14
N HIS A 235 -6.35 -17.74 -19.42
CA HIS A 235 -5.21 -17.90 -20.34
C HIS A 235 -3.99 -17.12 -19.85
N ASN A 236 -4.19 -15.87 -19.41
CA ASN A 236 -3.10 -15.05 -18.88
C ASN A 236 -2.47 -15.71 -17.64
N ALA A 237 -3.30 -16.13 -16.68
CA ALA A 237 -2.82 -16.83 -15.48
C ALA A 237 -2.05 -18.11 -15.85
N SER A 238 -2.54 -18.85 -16.85
CA SER A 238 -1.98 -20.13 -17.28
C SER A 238 -0.64 -19.99 -17.98
N SER A 239 -0.49 -19.02 -18.89
CA SER A 239 0.77 -18.74 -19.58
C SER A 239 1.88 -18.35 -18.58
N TYR A 240 1.55 -17.52 -17.60
CA TYR A 240 2.54 -17.06 -16.61
C TYR A 240 2.74 -18.01 -15.43
N GLY A 241 1.87 -19.00 -15.23
CA GLY A 241 1.99 -20.01 -14.17
C GLY A 241 1.47 -19.55 -12.80
N HIS A 242 0.49 -18.65 -12.78
CA HIS A 242 -0.06 -18.09 -11.55
C HIS A 242 -1.13 -19.00 -10.96
N LEU A 243 -0.70 -19.93 -10.09
CA LEU A 243 -1.54 -21.00 -9.55
C LEU A 243 -2.71 -20.48 -8.72
N ASP A 244 -2.47 -19.53 -7.81
CA ASP A 244 -3.50 -18.99 -6.91
C ASP A 244 -4.58 -18.22 -7.69
N ILE A 245 -4.16 -17.44 -8.69
CA ILE A 245 -5.08 -16.77 -9.62
C ILE A 245 -5.91 -17.81 -10.38
N ALA A 246 -5.29 -18.85 -10.94
CA ALA A 246 -6.01 -19.86 -11.70
C ALA A 246 -7.04 -20.60 -10.83
N ALA A 247 -6.67 -20.99 -9.61
CA ALA A 247 -7.58 -21.60 -8.65
C ALA A 247 -8.75 -20.66 -8.29
N LEU A 248 -8.45 -19.37 -8.09
CA LEU A 248 -9.46 -18.34 -7.86
C LEU A 248 -10.41 -18.19 -9.06
N LEU A 249 -9.90 -18.10 -10.28
CA LEU A 249 -10.73 -18.00 -11.49
C LEU A 249 -11.63 -19.25 -11.68
N ILE A 250 -11.10 -20.44 -11.37
CA ILE A 250 -11.87 -21.70 -11.35
C ILE A 250 -12.99 -21.66 -10.30
N LYS A 251 -12.70 -21.18 -9.09
CA LYS A 251 -13.70 -20.97 -8.02
C LYS A 251 -14.84 -20.03 -8.48
N TYR A 252 -14.55 -19.06 -9.32
CA TYR A 252 -15.53 -18.15 -9.92
C TYR A 252 -16.08 -18.63 -11.28
N ASN A 253 -16.07 -19.93 -11.55
CA ASN A 253 -16.69 -20.57 -12.72
C ASN A 253 -16.12 -20.09 -14.07
N THR A 254 -14.80 -19.89 -14.16
CA THR A 254 -14.14 -19.71 -15.46
C THR A 254 -14.27 -20.95 -16.34
N VAL A 255 -14.35 -20.76 -17.65
CA VAL A 255 -14.42 -21.86 -18.62
C VAL A 255 -13.02 -22.43 -18.85
N VAL A 256 -12.71 -23.54 -18.18
CA VAL A 256 -11.39 -24.20 -18.20
C VAL A 256 -10.92 -24.58 -19.61
N ASN A 257 -11.85 -24.98 -20.48
CA ASN A 257 -11.58 -25.32 -21.88
C ASN A 257 -11.95 -24.18 -22.86
N ALA A 258 -11.97 -22.93 -22.40
CA ALA A 258 -12.19 -21.79 -23.29
C ALA A 258 -11.11 -21.78 -24.37
N THR A 259 -11.50 -21.44 -25.60
CA THR A 259 -10.55 -21.30 -26.70
C THR A 259 -10.42 -19.85 -27.12
N ASP A 260 -9.20 -19.42 -27.39
CA ASP A 260 -8.95 -18.15 -28.05
C ASP A 260 -9.26 -18.21 -29.56
N LYS A 261 -8.89 -17.17 -30.31
CA LYS A 261 -9.14 -17.11 -31.76
C LYS A 261 -8.37 -18.13 -32.58
N TRP A 262 -7.34 -18.76 -32.03
CA TRP A 262 -6.50 -19.77 -32.68
C TRP A 262 -6.78 -21.18 -32.15
N GLY A 263 -7.78 -21.34 -31.27
CA GLY A 263 -8.13 -22.63 -30.68
C GLY A 263 -7.23 -23.05 -29.51
N PHE A 264 -6.38 -22.16 -28.99
CA PHE A 264 -5.58 -22.45 -27.81
C PHE A 264 -6.47 -22.41 -26.58
N THR A 265 -6.32 -23.42 -25.72
CA THR A 265 -6.96 -23.45 -24.39
C THR A 265 -5.98 -23.01 -23.30
N PRO A 266 -6.42 -22.69 -22.08
CA PRO A 266 -5.53 -22.46 -20.95
C PRO A 266 -4.53 -23.59 -20.72
N LEU A 267 -4.92 -24.85 -20.98
CA LEU A 267 -4.01 -26.00 -20.89
C LEU A 267 -2.92 -25.98 -21.96
N HIS A 268 -3.23 -25.54 -23.20
CA HIS A 268 -2.20 -25.34 -24.23
C HIS A 268 -1.17 -24.30 -23.78
N GLU A 269 -1.61 -23.16 -23.25
CA GLU A 269 -0.73 -22.10 -22.74
C GLU A 269 0.16 -22.60 -21.58
N ALA A 270 -0.45 -23.27 -20.60
CA ALA A 270 0.28 -23.83 -19.47
C ALA A 270 1.32 -24.87 -19.92
N ALA A 271 0.95 -25.76 -20.84
CA ALA A 271 1.81 -26.83 -21.32
C ALA A 271 2.97 -26.30 -22.17
N GLN A 272 2.70 -25.36 -23.07
CA GLN A 272 3.73 -24.72 -23.91
C GLN A 272 4.77 -23.97 -23.07
N LYS A 273 4.36 -23.37 -21.94
CA LYS A 273 5.27 -22.63 -21.03
C LYS A 273 5.86 -23.50 -19.91
N GLY A 274 5.63 -24.81 -19.91
CA GLY A 274 6.20 -25.71 -18.90
C GLY A 274 5.62 -25.52 -17.49
N ARG A 275 4.34 -25.15 -17.36
CA ARG A 275 3.69 -24.88 -16.06
C ARG A 275 3.07 -26.14 -15.47
N THR A 276 3.89 -27.08 -15.02
CA THR A 276 3.47 -28.43 -14.59
C THR A 276 2.40 -28.43 -13.51
N GLN A 277 2.56 -27.63 -12.44
CA GLN A 277 1.57 -27.55 -11.36
C GLN A 277 0.23 -27.00 -11.84
N LEU A 278 0.26 -26.03 -12.75
CA LEU A 278 -0.94 -25.41 -13.28
C LEU A 278 -1.63 -26.32 -14.32
N CYS A 279 -0.86 -27.08 -15.12
CA CYS A 279 -1.41 -28.16 -15.94
C CYS A 279 -2.15 -29.18 -15.07
N ALA A 280 -1.56 -29.61 -13.95
CA ALA A 280 -2.19 -30.55 -13.03
C ALA A 280 -3.49 -29.97 -12.44
N LEU A 281 -3.48 -28.69 -12.03
CA LEU A 281 -4.68 -28.00 -11.55
C LEU A 281 -5.78 -27.97 -12.62
N LEU A 282 -5.45 -27.56 -13.85
CA LEU A 282 -6.40 -27.50 -14.95
C LEU A 282 -7.02 -28.88 -15.26
N LEU A 283 -6.19 -29.93 -15.34
CA LEU A 283 -6.64 -31.31 -15.56
C LEU A 283 -7.56 -31.80 -14.44
N ALA A 284 -7.23 -31.51 -13.18
CA ALA A 284 -8.07 -31.86 -12.03
C ALA A 284 -9.45 -31.16 -12.07
N HIS A 285 -9.55 -30.02 -12.76
CA HIS A 285 -10.78 -29.26 -12.95
C HIS A 285 -11.40 -29.43 -14.35
N GLY A 286 -11.09 -30.55 -15.03
CA GLY A 286 -11.79 -30.95 -16.27
C GLY A 286 -11.22 -30.34 -17.55
N ALA A 287 -9.97 -29.87 -17.55
CA ALA A 287 -9.29 -29.55 -18.80
C ALA A 287 -9.13 -30.80 -19.67
N ASP A 288 -9.43 -30.67 -20.96
CA ASP A 288 -9.34 -31.75 -21.93
C ASP A 288 -7.97 -31.73 -22.63
N PRO A 289 -7.09 -32.73 -22.40
CA PRO A 289 -5.78 -32.81 -23.03
C PRO A 289 -5.83 -33.24 -24.51
N PHE A 290 -6.99 -33.63 -25.04
CA PHE A 290 -7.18 -34.04 -26.44
C PHE A 290 -7.63 -32.91 -27.36
N LEU A 291 -8.04 -31.76 -26.81
CA LEU A 291 -8.42 -30.61 -27.61
C LEU A 291 -7.26 -30.16 -28.48
N LYS A 292 -7.58 -29.82 -29.73
CA LYS A 292 -6.60 -29.37 -30.71
C LYS A 292 -6.83 -27.90 -31.04
N ASN A 293 -5.73 -27.16 -31.15
CA ASN A 293 -5.75 -25.83 -31.74
C ASN A 293 -6.05 -25.90 -33.26
N GLN A 294 -6.11 -24.73 -33.92
CA GLN A 294 -6.35 -24.67 -35.37
C GLN A 294 -5.24 -25.31 -36.22
N GLU A 295 -4.03 -25.49 -35.67
CA GLU A 295 -2.92 -26.19 -36.31
C GLU A 295 -2.99 -27.72 -36.10
N GLY A 296 -4.01 -28.22 -35.39
CA GLY A 296 -4.20 -29.63 -35.11
C GLY A 296 -3.32 -30.18 -33.99
N GLN A 297 -2.68 -29.31 -33.21
CA GLN A 297 -1.78 -29.65 -32.11
C GLN A 297 -2.54 -29.71 -30.79
N THR A 298 -2.24 -30.72 -29.98
CA THR A 298 -2.70 -30.86 -28.59
C THR A 298 -1.78 -30.11 -27.62
N PRO A 299 -2.17 -29.90 -26.34
CA PRO A 299 -1.26 -29.35 -25.33
C PRO A 299 0.04 -30.15 -25.19
N MET A 300 -0.02 -31.48 -25.36
CA MET A 300 1.16 -32.35 -25.30
C MET A 300 2.10 -32.09 -26.49
N ASP A 301 1.58 -31.86 -27.69
CA ASP A 301 2.39 -31.58 -28.88
C ASP A 301 3.18 -30.28 -28.73
N LEU A 302 2.63 -29.30 -27.99
CA LEU A 302 3.27 -28.02 -27.71
C LEU A 302 4.25 -28.05 -26.53
N SER A 303 4.16 -29.07 -25.67
CA SER A 303 4.96 -29.15 -24.45
C SER A 303 6.41 -29.54 -24.72
N SER A 304 7.35 -28.68 -24.30
CA SER A 304 8.79 -28.94 -24.38
C SER A 304 9.38 -29.52 -23.08
N ALA A 305 8.65 -29.45 -21.98
CA ALA A 305 9.08 -29.90 -20.66
C ALA A 305 8.64 -31.36 -20.44
N GLU A 306 9.59 -32.23 -20.06
CA GLU A 306 9.34 -33.68 -19.96
C GLU A 306 8.35 -34.05 -18.85
N ASP A 307 8.37 -33.32 -17.74
CA ASP A 307 7.43 -33.50 -16.64
C ASP A 307 5.98 -33.16 -17.05
N VAL A 308 5.79 -32.10 -17.84
CA VAL A 308 4.49 -31.76 -18.45
C VAL A 308 4.06 -32.85 -19.44
N ARG A 309 4.98 -33.37 -20.27
CA ARG A 309 4.68 -34.47 -21.20
C ARG A 309 4.21 -35.71 -20.46
N CYS A 310 4.94 -36.14 -19.43
CA CYS A 310 4.56 -37.29 -18.61
C CYS A 310 3.17 -37.09 -17.97
N LEU A 311 2.93 -35.92 -17.36
CA LEU A 311 1.64 -35.60 -16.75
C LEU A 311 0.47 -35.66 -17.76
N LEU A 312 0.66 -35.10 -18.96
CA LEU A 312 -0.35 -35.13 -20.01
C LEU A 312 -0.54 -36.55 -20.56
N GLN A 313 0.53 -37.35 -20.68
CA GLN A 313 0.46 -38.74 -21.13
C GLN A 313 -0.39 -39.58 -20.17
N ASP A 314 -0.15 -39.42 -18.87
CA ASP A 314 -0.86 -40.13 -17.81
C ASP A 314 -2.35 -39.70 -17.77
N ALA A 315 -2.62 -38.41 -17.93
CA ALA A 315 -3.98 -37.88 -18.00
C ALA A 315 -4.75 -38.42 -19.21
N MET A 316 -4.12 -38.44 -20.39
CA MET A 316 -4.71 -38.99 -21.62
C MET A 316 -4.99 -40.50 -21.49
N ALA A 317 -4.04 -41.27 -20.93
CA ALA A 317 -4.22 -42.70 -20.72
C ALA A 317 -5.38 -43.00 -19.75
N SER A 318 -5.51 -42.20 -18.69
CA SER A 318 -6.57 -42.34 -17.68
C SER A 318 -7.97 -42.07 -18.26
N GLN A 319 -8.09 -41.15 -19.22
CA GLN A 319 -9.36 -40.82 -19.86
C GLN A 319 -9.76 -41.79 -20.99
N GLN A 320 -8.80 -42.47 -21.62
CA GLN A 320 -9.07 -43.51 -22.62
C GLN A 320 -9.55 -44.85 -22.01
N GLY A 321 -9.31 -45.08 -20.71
CA GLY A 321 -9.80 -46.25 -19.98
C GLY A 321 -11.31 -46.28 -19.73
N VAL A 322 -12.05 -45.23 -20.11
CA VAL A 322 -13.50 -45.10 -19.89
C VAL A 322 -14.21 -44.99 -21.24
N THR A 323 -14.33 -46.09 -22.00
CA THR A 323 -15.49 -46.34 -22.90
C THR A 323 -15.51 -47.77 -23.49
N THR A 324 -16.73 -48.34 -23.52
CA THR A 324 -17.24 -49.54 -24.22
C THR A 324 -17.23 -50.90 -23.47
N ALA A 325 -18.22 -51.09 -22.58
CA ALA A 325 -18.87 -52.39 -22.42
C ALA A 325 -20.22 -52.36 -23.19
N PRO A 326 -20.56 -53.39 -24.00
CA PRO A 326 -21.81 -53.42 -24.78
C PRO A 326 -23.02 -53.78 -23.89
N PRO A 327 -24.27 -53.51 -24.34
CA PRO A 327 -25.45 -53.67 -23.51
C PRO A 327 -25.89 -55.14 -23.47
N SER A 328 -25.86 -55.76 -22.29
CA SER A 328 -26.57 -57.02 -22.04
C SER A 328 -27.85 -56.77 -21.22
N ARG A 329 -28.97 -57.20 -21.79
CA ARG A 329 -30.33 -57.19 -21.23
C ARG A 329 -30.49 -58.24 -20.09
N PRO A 330 -31.60 -58.20 -19.31
CA PRO A 330 -31.54 -58.37 -17.86
C PRO A 330 -32.14 -59.70 -17.31
N LEU A 331 -32.01 -59.81 -15.98
CA LEU A 331 -32.76 -60.63 -15.00
C LEU A 331 -32.29 -62.07 -14.72
N SER A 332 -31.85 -62.32 -13.47
CA SER A 332 -32.64 -63.15 -12.54
C SER A 332 -32.12 -63.08 -11.10
N VAL A 333 -33.05 -62.81 -10.18
CA VAL A 333 -32.95 -62.88 -8.72
C VAL A 333 -32.93 -64.33 -8.27
N VAL A 334 -31.99 -64.74 -7.40
CA VAL A 334 -32.21 -65.81 -6.40
C VAL A 334 -31.42 -65.50 -5.14
N SER A 335 -32.11 -65.70 -4.01
CA SER A 335 -31.70 -65.43 -2.63
C SER A 335 -31.13 -66.68 -1.95
N SER A 336 -30.22 -66.43 -0.99
CA SER A 336 -30.16 -67.05 0.34
C SER A 336 -29.04 -68.06 0.70
N LYS A 337 -28.48 -67.77 1.90
CA LYS A 337 -27.87 -68.62 2.94
C LYS A 337 -26.34 -68.78 3.01
N SER A 338 -25.83 -68.31 4.16
CA SER A 338 -24.57 -68.63 4.85
C SER A 338 -24.60 -70.05 5.46
N PRO A 339 -23.44 -70.67 5.77
CA PRO A 339 -22.75 -70.45 7.05
C PRO A 339 -21.19 -70.39 7.00
N SER A 340 -20.63 -69.90 8.11
CA SER A 340 -19.24 -69.65 8.59
C SER A 340 -18.28 -70.86 8.70
N PRO A 341 -17.03 -70.74 9.24
CA PRO A 341 -15.97 -69.73 9.07
C PRO A 341 -14.56 -70.34 8.79
N SER A 342 -13.59 -69.60 8.23
CA SER A 342 -12.16 -69.92 8.40
C SER A 342 -11.23 -68.71 8.18
N LEU A 343 -10.49 -68.37 9.24
CA LEU A 343 -9.10 -67.89 9.31
C LEU A 343 -8.61 -66.81 8.31
N VAL A 344 -8.61 -65.56 8.79
CA VAL A 344 -7.83 -64.42 8.25
C VAL A 344 -6.47 -64.33 8.95
N PRO A 345 -5.36 -64.00 8.24
CA PRO A 345 -4.20 -63.37 8.88
C PRO A 345 -4.43 -61.86 8.98
N SER A 346 -4.27 -61.32 10.19
CA SER A 346 -4.40 -59.89 10.50
C SER A 346 -3.26 -59.08 9.88
N VAL A 347 -3.60 -58.08 9.05
CA VAL A 347 -2.69 -57.02 8.62
C VAL A 347 -3.04 -55.77 9.42
N ASN A 348 -2.09 -55.20 10.15
CA ASN A 348 -2.30 -53.94 10.86
C ASN A 348 -2.40 -52.79 9.84
N THR A 349 -3.52 -52.07 9.84
CA THR A 349 -3.74 -50.84 9.06
C THR A 349 -3.92 -49.66 10.03
N GLU A 350 -3.16 -48.58 9.84
CA GLU A 350 -3.44 -47.31 10.51
C GLU A 350 -4.31 -46.41 9.61
N THR A 351 -5.24 -45.68 10.24
CA THR A 351 -6.12 -44.72 9.58
C THR A 351 -5.56 -43.33 9.80
N VAL A 352 -5.23 -42.61 8.71
CA VAL A 352 -4.77 -41.22 8.79
C VAL A 352 -5.92 -40.30 8.38
N LEU A 353 -6.17 -39.29 9.20
CA LEU A 353 -7.18 -38.25 8.99
C LEU A 353 -6.54 -37.01 8.39
N MET A 354 -7.05 -36.55 7.26
CA MET A 354 -6.56 -35.36 6.57
C MET A 354 -7.29 -34.09 7.08
N PRO A 355 -6.68 -32.89 6.95
CA PRO A 355 -7.30 -31.63 7.39
C PRO A 355 -8.65 -31.28 6.74
N SER A 356 -9.02 -31.98 5.65
CA SER A 356 -10.32 -31.88 4.97
C SER A 356 -11.39 -32.84 5.50
N GLY A 357 -11.10 -33.64 6.53
CA GLY A 357 -12.06 -34.56 7.17
C GLY A 357 -12.25 -35.91 6.46
N ALA A 358 -11.53 -36.19 5.38
CA ALA A 358 -11.52 -37.50 4.73
C ALA A 358 -10.43 -38.43 5.33
N SER A 359 -10.70 -39.74 5.38
CA SER A 359 -9.77 -40.77 5.87
C SER A 359 -9.36 -41.75 4.77
N VAL A 360 -8.10 -42.18 4.79
CA VAL A 360 -7.52 -43.19 3.87
C VAL A 360 -6.69 -44.19 4.66
N GLN A 361 -6.68 -45.46 4.23
CA GLN A 361 -5.90 -46.56 4.84
C GLN A 361 -4.77 -47.03 3.91
N LEU A 362 -3.58 -47.25 4.48
CA LEU A 362 -2.38 -47.74 3.77
C LEU A 362 -1.71 -48.88 4.57
N ALA A 363 -1.03 -49.79 3.85
CA ALA A 363 -0.30 -50.94 4.42
C ALA A 363 1.22 -50.79 4.23
N VAL A 364 2.03 -51.22 5.23
CA VAL A 364 3.49 -51.05 5.26
C VAL A 364 4.22 -52.41 5.23
N PRO A 365 5.33 -52.60 4.48
CA PRO A 365 6.15 -53.82 4.53
C PRO A 365 7.28 -53.77 5.57
N ILE A 366 7.62 -54.93 6.13
CA ILE A 366 8.65 -55.17 7.17
C ILE A 366 10.03 -55.43 6.53
N GLY A 367 11.10 -54.86 7.10
CA GLY A 367 12.50 -55.16 6.74
C GLY A 367 13.43 -55.23 7.99
N SER A 368 14.16 -56.33 8.08
CA SER A 368 14.90 -56.91 9.22
C SER A 368 16.27 -56.27 9.53
N ARG A 369 16.65 -56.30 10.82
CA ARG A 369 17.96 -55.87 11.38
C ARG A 369 19.06 -56.92 11.20
N SER A 370 20.33 -56.49 11.21
CA SER A 370 21.46 -57.34 11.62
C SER A 370 22.42 -56.57 12.54
N SER A 371 22.94 -57.28 13.53
CA SER A 371 23.54 -56.84 14.79
C SER A 371 25.04 -57.15 14.86
N VAL A 372 25.85 -56.34 15.54
CA VAL A 372 27.09 -56.80 16.18
C VAL A 372 27.18 -56.20 17.59
N ALA A 373 27.62 -57.04 18.52
CA ALA A 373 27.33 -57.03 19.95
C ALA A 373 28.39 -56.33 20.83
N ILE A 374 27.93 -55.94 22.02
CA ILE A 374 28.70 -55.60 23.23
C ILE A 374 28.66 -56.84 24.15
N PRO A 375 29.68 -57.14 24.98
CA PRO A 375 29.51 -57.92 26.22
C PRO A 375 29.43 -56.95 27.43
N ILE A 376 28.29 -56.76 28.08
CA ILE A 376 27.62 -57.54 29.15
C ILE A 376 28.44 -57.64 30.46
N VAL A 377 27.86 -57.07 31.52
CA VAL A 377 27.61 -57.70 32.84
C VAL A 377 26.31 -57.09 33.39
N GLU A 378 25.22 -57.87 33.40
CA GLU A 378 24.51 -58.43 34.59
C GLU A 378 23.68 -57.38 35.36
N GLY A 379 22.39 -57.54 35.67
CA GLY A 379 21.39 -58.60 35.50
C GLY A 379 20.12 -58.24 36.30
N CYS A 380 18.94 -58.59 35.76
CA CYS A 380 17.63 -58.98 36.37
C CYS A 380 17.08 -58.29 37.65
N CYS A 381 15.79 -58.16 37.97
CA CYS A 381 14.48 -58.24 37.30
C CYS A 381 13.43 -57.73 38.33
N SER A 382 12.37 -57.11 37.81
CA SER A 382 11.00 -56.98 38.36
C SER A 382 10.71 -56.16 39.63
N SER A 383 9.84 -55.15 39.42
CA SER A 383 8.67 -54.75 40.22
C SER A 383 8.67 -53.31 40.77
N SER A 384 7.66 -52.56 40.30
CA SER A 384 6.89 -51.51 41.00
C SER A 384 7.58 -50.33 41.68
N LYS A 385 7.27 -49.15 41.12
CA LYS A 385 7.09 -47.81 41.75
C LYS A 385 8.30 -47.10 42.42
N VAL A 386 8.36 -45.82 42.05
CA VAL A 386 8.94 -44.63 42.72
C VAL A 386 10.40 -44.29 42.39
N GLU A 387 10.53 -43.13 41.75
CA GLU A 387 11.61 -42.13 41.69
C GLU A 387 13.01 -42.51 41.20
N GLY A 388 13.58 -41.62 40.37
CA GLY A 388 14.97 -41.69 39.96
C GLY A 388 15.28 -40.76 38.80
N ASP A 389 15.56 -39.50 39.13
CA ASP A 389 16.14 -38.44 38.32
C ASP A 389 17.09 -38.89 37.21
N GLU A 390 16.81 -38.45 35.98
CA GLU A 390 17.83 -38.00 35.04
C GLU A 390 17.51 -36.55 34.66
N GLN A 391 17.71 -35.67 35.64
CA GLN A 391 17.77 -34.24 35.46
C GLN A 391 19.09 -33.93 34.74
N GLU A 392 19.10 -33.83 33.40
CA GLU A 392 20.12 -33.01 32.75
C GLU A 392 19.88 -31.56 33.21
N MET A 393 20.68 -31.13 34.18
CA MET A 393 20.69 -29.76 34.70
C MET A 393 21.04 -28.81 33.55
N ILE A 394 20.02 -28.29 32.87
CA ILE A 394 20.10 -26.95 32.30
C ILE A 394 19.97 -26.01 33.49
N GLY A 395 21.13 -25.62 34.04
CA GLY A 395 21.23 -24.63 35.10
C GLY A 395 20.48 -23.35 34.71
N ASP A 396 19.96 -22.68 35.73
CA ASP A 396 19.17 -21.44 35.66
C ASP A 396 19.65 -20.51 34.53
N VAL A 397 18.96 -20.55 33.37
CA VAL A 397 19.34 -19.74 32.20
C VAL A 397 18.82 -18.33 32.42
N SER A 398 19.57 -17.58 33.21
CA SER A 398 19.26 -16.19 33.57
C SER A 398 19.67 -15.17 32.51
N ASN A 399 20.53 -15.55 31.56
CA ASN A 399 21.05 -14.66 30.53
C ASN A 399 21.28 -15.36 29.17
N VAL A 400 21.42 -14.57 28.11
CA VAL A 400 21.57 -15.02 26.72
C VAL A 400 22.84 -15.84 26.51
N ASN A 401 23.93 -15.53 27.22
CA ASN A 401 25.21 -16.21 27.05
C ASN A 401 25.12 -17.67 27.52
N THR A 402 24.48 -17.92 28.67
CA THR A 402 24.21 -19.29 29.16
C THR A 402 23.26 -20.05 28.23
N PHE A 403 22.29 -19.35 27.61
CA PHE A 403 21.39 -19.95 26.63
C PHE A 403 22.11 -20.39 25.35
N LEU A 404 22.97 -19.52 24.79
CA LEU A 404 23.75 -19.84 23.60
C LEU A 404 24.73 -20.99 23.85
N ALA A 405 25.35 -21.03 25.02
CA ALA A 405 26.19 -22.16 25.45
C ALA A 405 25.39 -23.47 25.50
N SER A 406 24.17 -23.45 26.05
CA SER A 406 23.30 -24.65 26.10
C SER A 406 22.94 -25.21 24.71
N LEU A 407 23.00 -24.38 23.66
CA LEU A 407 22.73 -24.77 22.29
C LEU A 407 24.00 -25.09 21.50
N ASN A 408 25.18 -25.05 22.11
CA ASN A 408 26.49 -25.11 21.45
C ASN A 408 26.62 -24.05 20.34
N LEU A 409 26.23 -22.81 20.65
CA LEU A 409 26.25 -21.64 19.75
C LEU A 409 27.04 -20.47 20.36
N GLU A 410 28.09 -20.75 21.14
CA GLU A 410 28.92 -19.73 21.81
C GLU A 410 29.57 -18.76 20.84
N GLN A 411 29.84 -19.17 19.60
CA GLN A 411 30.36 -18.31 18.54
C GLN A 411 29.43 -17.15 18.15
N LEU A 412 28.18 -17.14 18.62
CA LEU A 412 27.22 -16.07 18.39
C LEU A 412 27.18 -15.05 19.53
N ILE A 413 27.88 -15.29 20.64
CA ILE A 413 27.89 -14.38 21.81
C ILE A 413 28.29 -12.96 21.39
N ASP A 414 29.38 -12.80 20.63
CA ASP A 414 29.85 -11.49 20.17
C ASP A 414 28.79 -10.73 19.35
N ILE A 415 27.96 -11.45 18.58
CA ILE A 415 26.88 -10.84 17.80
C ILE A 415 25.75 -10.39 18.72
N PHE A 416 25.34 -11.23 19.67
CA PHE A 416 24.29 -10.89 20.61
C PHE A 416 24.70 -9.79 21.59
N GLU A 417 25.97 -9.74 22.00
CA GLU A 417 26.52 -8.64 22.80
C GLU A 417 26.66 -7.36 21.99
N ARG A 418 27.15 -7.41 20.74
CA ARG A 418 27.23 -6.23 19.88
C ARG A 418 25.85 -5.62 19.61
N GLU A 419 24.86 -6.46 19.35
CA GLU A 419 23.49 -6.03 19.06
C GLU A 419 22.63 -5.88 20.33
N GLN A 420 23.19 -6.11 21.52
CA GLN A 420 22.52 -6.01 22.83
C GLN A 420 21.20 -6.79 22.90
N ILE A 421 21.17 -7.99 22.32
CA ILE A 421 19.98 -8.85 22.24
C ILE A 421 19.85 -9.66 23.52
N THR A 422 18.74 -9.47 24.23
CA THR A 422 18.36 -10.20 25.45
C THR A 422 17.40 -11.37 25.16
N LEU A 423 17.12 -12.24 26.14
CA LEU A 423 16.31 -13.45 25.94
C LEU A 423 14.86 -13.13 25.54
N ASP A 424 14.31 -12.05 26.08
CA ASP A 424 12.97 -11.52 25.74
C ASP A 424 12.91 -10.96 24.32
N ILE A 425 14.00 -10.35 23.83
CA ILE A 425 14.10 -9.91 22.43
C ILE A 425 14.18 -11.13 21.53
N LEU A 426 15.06 -12.09 21.83
CA LEU A 426 15.26 -13.29 21.04
C LEU A 426 13.98 -14.14 20.92
N ALA A 427 13.13 -14.16 21.95
CA ALA A 427 11.83 -14.84 21.93
C ALA A 427 10.84 -14.30 20.89
N GLU A 428 11.00 -13.06 20.45
CA GLU A 428 10.15 -12.42 19.44
C GLU A 428 10.77 -12.40 18.04
N MET A 429 12.04 -12.82 17.90
CA MET A 429 12.75 -12.77 16.63
C MET A 429 12.38 -13.93 15.70
N ASN A 430 12.18 -13.62 14.42
CA ASN A 430 11.96 -14.60 13.36
C ASN A 430 13.24 -14.90 12.55
N HIS A 431 13.13 -15.81 11.58
CA HIS A 431 14.26 -16.21 10.74
C HIS A 431 14.89 -15.07 9.92
N GLU A 432 14.12 -14.05 9.53
CA GLU A 432 14.63 -12.90 8.79
C GLU A 432 15.30 -11.89 9.73
N ASP A 433 14.77 -11.70 10.95
CA ASP A 433 15.39 -10.82 11.95
C ASP A 433 16.79 -11.34 12.34
N LEU A 434 16.91 -12.66 12.58
CA LEU A 434 18.20 -13.29 12.89
C LEU A 434 19.18 -13.23 11.71
N LYS A 435 18.67 -13.21 10.47
CA LYS A 435 19.50 -13.08 9.26
C LYS A 435 20.08 -11.67 9.14
N GLN A 436 19.30 -10.64 9.50
CA GLN A 436 19.72 -9.24 9.43
C GLN A 436 20.85 -8.90 10.40
N ILE A 437 20.88 -9.51 11.58
CA ILE A 437 21.96 -9.35 12.56
C ILE A 437 23.23 -10.16 12.22
N GLY A 438 23.25 -10.86 11.07
CA GLY A 438 24.42 -11.56 10.56
C GLY A 438 24.39 -13.09 10.72
N ILE A 439 23.33 -13.69 11.28
CA ILE A 439 23.21 -15.15 11.44
C ILE A 439 22.63 -15.75 10.16
N SER A 440 23.46 -15.83 9.12
CA SER A 440 23.02 -16.24 7.77
C SER A 440 22.68 -17.74 7.68
N ALA A 441 23.36 -18.58 8.47
CA ALA A 441 23.19 -20.03 8.44
C ALA A 441 21.80 -20.43 8.98
N TYR A 442 21.00 -21.08 8.13
CA TYR A 442 19.64 -21.51 8.50
C TYR A 442 19.63 -22.45 9.73
N GLY A 443 20.60 -23.37 9.81
CA GLY A 443 20.71 -24.31 10.95
C GLY A 443 20.87 -23.61 12.30
N PHE A 444 21.63 -22.52 12.37
CA PHE A 444 21.80 -21.74 13.60
C PHE A 444 20.52 -21.00 13.97
N ARG A 445 19.88 -20.35 12.99
CA ARG A 445 18.60 -19.64 13.21
C ARG A 445 17.50 -20.60 13.69
N HIS A 446 17.38 -21.76 13.05
CA HIS A 446 16.40 -22.78 13.45
C HIS A 446 16.68 -23.32 14.86
N LYS A 447 17.95 -23.54 15.20
CA LYS A 447 18.35 -24.02 16.53
C LYS A 447 18.06 -23.00 17.64
N LEU A 448 18.25 -21.70 17.37
CA LEU A 448 17.91 -20.62 18.30
C LEU A 448 16.41 -20.54 18.56
N ILE A 449 15.59 -20.47 17.51
CA ILE A 449 14.12 -20.36 17.62
C ILE A 449 13.56 -21.59 18.35
N LYS A 450 13.97 -22.80 17.94
CA LYS A 450 13.51 -24.04 18.57
C LYS A 450 14.02 -24.22 19.99
N GLY A 451 15.22 -23.71 20.30
CA GLY A 451 15.76 -23.66 21.66
C GLY A 451 14.94 -22.75 22.56
N MET A 452 14.47 -21.62 22.02
CA MET A 452 13.66 -20.64 22.75
C MET A 452 12.24 -21.16 23.00
N GLU A 453 11.62 -21.81 22.00
CA GLU A 453 10.34 -22.50 22.18
C GLU A 453 10.39 -23.54 23.30
N ARG A 454 11.50 -24.29 23.41
CA ARG A 454 11.73 -25.26 24.49
C ARG A 454 11.94 -24.58 25.86
N LEU A 455 12.70 -23.49 25.90
CA LEU A 455 12.93 -22.71 27.11
C LEU A 455 11.60 -22.13 27.65
N MET A 456 10.75 -21.62 26.76
CA MET A 456 9.42 -21.11 27.10
C MET A 456 8.45 -22.21 27.55
N ALA A 457 8.55 -23.42 26.98
CA ALA A 457 7.71 -24.56 27.35
C ALA A 457 8.05 -25.15 28.73
N ASN A 458 9.33 -25.10 29.14
CA ASN A 458 9.79 -25.64 30.42
C ASN A 458 9.59 -24.70 31.62
N CYS A 459 9.46 -23.39 31.40
CA CYS A 459 9.19 -22.39 32.45
C CYS A 459 7.69 -22.29 32.79
N GLY A 460 7.08 -23.40 33.24
CA GLY A 460 5.66 -23.49 33.56
C GLY A 460 5.17 -22.35 34.47
N GLY A 461 4.46 -21.38 33.90
CA GLY A 461 3.61 -20.42 34.64
C GLY A 461 4.30 -19.36 35.49
N MET A 462 5.63 -19.35 35.64
CA MET A 462 6.35 -18.16 36.09
C MET A 462 6.36 -17.18 34.93
N ARG A 463 5.40 -16.25 34.93
CA ARG A 463 5.46 -15.07 34.07
C ARG A 463 6.84 -14.43 34.31
N LEU A 464 7.74 -14.55 33.34
CA LEU A 464 8.50 -13.39 32.88
C LEU A 464 7.43 -12.36 32.54
N MET A 465 6.96 -11.64 33.56
CA MET A 465 6.02 -10.54 33.37
C MET A 465 6.71 -9.62 32.37
N PRO A 466 6.13 -9.37 31.18
CA PRO A 466 6.57 -8.23 30.41
C PRO A 466 6.17 -7.04 31.28
N SER A 467 7.12 -6.48 32.04
CA SER A 467 6.96 -5.18 32.65
C SER A 467 6.85 -4.18 31.50
N ASN A 468 5.61 -3.96 31.06
CA ASN A 468 5.19 -3.17 29.91
C ASN A 468 5.77 -3.61 28.55
N PRO A 469 4.94 -3.93 27.54
CA PRO A 469 5.38 -4.02 26.16
C PRO A 469 5.53 -2.59 25.58
N GLY A 470 6.34 -1.75 26.22
CA GLY A 470 6.59 -0.37 25.80
C GLY A 470 7.86 -0.26 24.96
N THR A 471 8.01 0.85 24.25
CA THR A 471 9.31 1.27 23.70
C THR A 471 10.33 1.30 24.85
N LEU A 472 11.40 0.49 24.75
CA LEU A 472 12.43 0.45 25.78
C LEU A 472 13.37 1.65 25.60
N LEU A 473 13.45 2.45 26.65
CA LEU A 473 14.27 3.64 26.75
C LEU A 473 15.31 3.43 27.84
N ILE A 474 16.58 3.67 27.52
CA ILE A 474 17.68 3.67 28.48
C ILE A 474 18.19 5.10 28.59
N ASP A 475 18.20 5.66 29.78
CA ASP A 475 18.91 6.91 30.05
C ASP A 475 20.42 6.66 29.91
N LEU A 476 21.09 7.42 29.06
CA LEU A 476 22.54 7.40 28.95
C LEU A 476 23.12 8.23 30.09
N LEU A 477 24.10 7.66 30.78
CA LEU A 477 24.85 8.35 31.82
C LEU A 477 25.86 9.32 31.20
N ALA A 478 26.25 10.36 31.94
CA ALA A 478 27.14 11.41 31.44
C ALA A 478 28.56 10.92 31.10
N ASP A 479 28.96 9.75 31.60
CA ASP A 479 30.22 9.08 31.30
C ASP A 479 30.13 8.11 30.11
N ASP A 480 28.94 7.90 29.55
CA ASP A 480 28.76 7.09 28.34
C ASP A 480 29.38 7.80 27.13
N LYS A 481 30.12 7.05 26.30
CA LYS A 481 30.77 7.59 25.10
C LYS A 481 29.77 8.20 24.13
N GLU A 482 28.59 7.61 23.98
CA GLU A 482 27.52 8.16 23.13
C GLU A 482 26.98 9.45 23.71
N PHE A 483 26.81 9.53 25.05
CA PHE A 483 26.38 10.76 25.71
C PHE A 483 27.37 11.90 25.44
N ILE A 484 28.66 11.67 25.71
CA ILE A 484 29.72 12.67 25.53
C ILE A 484 29.79 13.13 24.07
N THR A 485 29.71 12.19 23.12
CA THR A 485 29.78 12.55 21.69
C THR A 485 28.60 13.42 21.28
N VAL A 486 27.39 13.09 21.74
CA VAL A 486 26.18 13.86 21.45
C VAL A 486 26.23 15.24 22.13
N GLU A 487 26.72 15.31 23.36
CA GLU A 487 26.93 16.56 24.10
C GLU A 487 27.91 17.49 23.35
N GLU A 488 29.07 16.97 22.92
CA GLU A 488 30.05 17.72 22.14
C GLU A 488 29.46 18.22 20.80
N GLU A 489 28.74 17.36 20.08
CA GLU A 489 28.08 17.72 18.81
C GLU A 489 27.01 18.80 19.00
N MET A 490 26.18 18.67 20.04
CA MET A 490 25.18 19.69 20.39
C MET A 490 25.85 21.02 20.70
N GLN A 491 26.94 21.01 21.47
CA GLN A 491 27.63 22.22 21.83
C GLN A 491 28.32 22.88 20.62
N ASN A 492 28.85 22.07 19.68
CA ASN A 492 29.43 22.52 18.40
C ASN A 492 28.40 23.10 17.41
N SER A 493 27.12 22.81 17.60
CA SER A 493 26.04 23.38 16.77
C SER A 493 25.79 24.86 17.06
N ILE A 494 26.26 25.38 18.19
CA ILE A 494 26.13 26.79 18.55
C ILE A 494 27.02 27.63 17.65
N ARG A 495 26.42 28.60 16.97
CA ARG A 495 27.12 29.58 16.12
C ARG A 495 27.23 30.90 16.86
N GLU A 496 28.40 31.53 16.79
CA GLU A 496 28.59 32.89 17.31
C GLU A 496 27.64 33.86 16.59
N HIS A 497 26.90 34.65 17.36
CA HIS A 497 26.03 35.67 16.81
C HIS A 497 26.85 36.88 16.31
N ARG A 498 26.31 37.62 15.34
CA ARG A 498 27.00 38.72 14.65
C ARG A 498 27.23 39.98 15.50
N ASP A 499 26.90 39.96 16.79
CA ASP A 499 27.01 41.07 17.72
C ASP A 499 28.27 40.99 18.62
N ASN A 500 29.36 40.42 18.07
CA ASN A 500 30.63 40.23 18.78
C ASN A 500 30.50 39.37 20.05
N GLY A 501 29.66 38.33 20.02
CA GLY A 501 29.56 37.33 21.09
C GLY A 501 28.74 37.76 22.32
N HIS A 502 27.94 38.84 22.21
CA HIS A 502 27.05 39.26 23.29
C HIS A 502 25.76 38.42 23.34
N ALA A 503 25.29 37.93 22.19
CA ALA A 503 24.23 36.94 22.13
C ALA A 503 24.79 35.56 21.75
N GLY A 504 24.39 34.55 22.52
CA GLY A 504 24.78 33.16 22.34
C GLY A 504 23.99 32.28 23.30
N GLY A 505 23.96 30.98 23.03
CA GLY A 505 23.37 29.98 23.92
C GLY A 505 24.43 28.97 24.33
N ILE A 506 24.27 28.35 25.50
CA ILE A 506 25.02 27.16 25.90
C ILE A 506 24.00 26.09 26.28
N PHE A 507 24.21 24.86 25.83
CA PHE A 507 23.45 23.75 26.36
C PHE A 507 24.13 23.33 27.68
N ASN A 508 23.47 23.62 28.80
CA ASN A 508 24.06 23.45 30.14
C ASN A 508 23.52 22.21 30.89
N ARG A 509 22.51 21.55 30.34
CA ARG A 509 21.88 20.37 30.93
C ARG A 509 21.32 19.48 29.84
N TYR A 510 21.73 18.22 29.86
CA TYR A 510 21.32 17.20 28.91
C TYR A 510 20.60 16.08 29.64
N ASN A 511 19.57 15.54 28.98
CA ASN A 511 19.04 14.23 29.31
C ASN A 511 18.96 13.45 28.01
N ILE A 512 19.86 12.49 27.84
CA ILE A 512 19.98 11.72 26.60
C ILE A 512 19.45 10.33 26.86
N VAL A 513 18.51 9.91 26.02
CA VAL A 513 17.82 8.64 26.18
C VAL A 513 18.00 7.83 24.90
N ARG A 514 18.55 6.62 25.03
CA ARG A 514 18.71 5.68 23.93
C ARG A 514 17.46 4.83 23.79
N ILE A 515 16.93 4.76 22.57
CA ILE A 515 15.84 3.84 22.23
C ILE A 515 16.45 2.47 21.95
N GLN A 516 16.21 1.49 22.82
CA GLN A 516 16.75 0.14 22.66
C GLN A 516 15.78 -0.80 21.93
N LYS A 517 14.46 -0.58 22.06
CA LYS A 517 13.44 -1.39 21.37
C LYS A 517 12.30 -0.51 20.89
N VAL A 518 11.97 -0.62 19.60
CA VAL A 518 10.79 0.03 19.00
C VAL A 518 9.71 -1.02 18.78
N GLN A 519 8.60 -0.92 19.52
CA GLN A 519 7.49 -1.87 19.41
C GLN A 519 6.75 -1.78 18.06
N ASN A 520 6.67 -0.58 17.49
CA ASN A 520 5.89 -0.34 16.28
C ASN A 520 6.71 -0.67 15.04
N ARG A 521 6.51 -1.89 14.51
CA ARG A 521 7.18 -2.38 13.30
C ARG A 521 6.95 -1.49 12.07
N LYS A 522 5.75 -0.91 11.91
CA LYS A 522 5.48 0.05 10.82
C LYS A 522 6.27 1.35 10.97
N LEU A 523 6.48 1.80 12.21
CA LEU A 523 7.31 2.97 12.50
C LEU A 523 8.78 2.67 12.20
N TRP A 524 9.26 1.48 12.59
CA TRP A 524 10.60 1.01 12.29
C TRP A 524 10.84 0.92 10.77
N GLU A 525 9.95 0.27 10.03
CA GLU A 525 10.04 0.16 8.57
C GLU A 525 10.05 1.53 7.88
N ARG A 526 9.21 2.48 8.32
CA ARG A 526 9.22 3.86 7.82
C ARG A 526 10.49 4.62 8.18
N TYR A 527 11.02 4.43 9.39
CA TYR A 527 12.30 4.99 9.80
C TYR A 527 13.44 4.45 8.92
N THR A 528 13.51 3.13 8.72
CA THR A 528 14.53 2.49 7.89
C THR A 528 14.48 2.97 6.45
N HIS A 529 13.27 3.06 5.87
CA HIS A 529 13.09 3.59 4.51
C HIS A 529 13.59 5.04 4.40
N ARG A 530 13.21 5.91 5.33
CA ARG A 530 13.63 7.31 5.29
C ARG A 530 15.13 7.47 5.51
N ARG A 531 15.73 6.66 6.39
CA ARG A 531 17.17 6.62 6.61
C ARG A 531 17.91 6.28 5.31
N GLN A 532 17.35 5.38 4.51
CA GLN A 532 17.92 4.99 3.22
C GLN A 532 17.85 6.13 2.20
N GLU A 533 16.71 6.82 2.08
CA GLU A 533 16.59 8.01 1.20
C GLU A 533 17.59 9.10 1.57
N VAL A 534 17.77 9.37 2.87
CA VAL A 534 18.73 10.37 3.36
C VAL A 534 20.17 9.97 3.03
N ALA A 535 20.49 8.68 3.15
CA ALA A 535 21.81 8.18 2.78
C ALA A 535 22.07 8.38 1.28
N GLU A 536 21.09 8.08 0.42
CA GLU A 536 21.20 8.26 -1.03
C GLU A 536 21.45 9.72 -1.43
N GLU A 537 20.78 10.66 -0.74
CA GLU A 537 20.95 12.10 -0.96
C GLU A 537 22.27 12.65 -0.37
N ASN A 538 22.94 11.90 0.51
CA ASN A 538 24.12 12.32 1.27
C ASN A 538 25.30 11.34 1.12
N ASN A 539 25.69 11.05 -0.13
CA ASN A 539 26.89 10.24 -0.43
C ASN A 539 26.94 8.87 0.30
N ASN A 540 25.80 8.20 0.45
CA ASN A 540 25.61 6.95 1.19
C ASN A 540 25.94 7.02 2.69
N GLN A 541 26.00 8.22 3.26
CA GLN A 541 26.11 8.41 4.71
C GLN A 541 24.73 8.66 5.29
N CYS A 542 24.27 7.72 6.12
CA CYS A 542 22.95 7.79 6.77
C CYS A 542 22.79 8.98 7.73
N ASN A 543 23.89 9.69 8.07
CA ASN A 543 23.98 10.78 9.06
C ASN A 543 23.04 10.53 10.24
N GLU A 544 23.18 9.36 10.87
CA GLU A 544 22.39 9.03 12.06
C GLU A 544 22.84 9.94 13.21
N ARG A 545 21.92 10.77 13.69
CA ARG A 545 21.65 11.03 15.13
C ARG A 545 20.44 11.96 15.22
N MET A 546 19.29 11.38 15.54
CA MET A 546 18.07 12.14 15.80
C MET A 546 18.18 12.84 17.15
N LEU A 547 18.59 14.11 17.15
CA LEU A 547 18.48 14.96 18.33
C LEU A 547 17.05 15.53 18.43
N PHE A 548 16.20 14.84 19.18
CA PHE A 548 14.88 15.35 19.55
C PHE A 548 14.98 16.14 20.85
N HIS A 549 15.14 17.46 20.75
CA HIS A 549 14.92 18.32 21.90
C HIS A 549 13.42 18.33 22.27
N GLY A 550 13.08 17.75 23.44
CA GLY A 550 11.93 18.15 24.26
C GLY A 550 10.53 18.10 23.65
N SER A 551 10.34 17.39 22.54
CA SER A 551 9.05 17.36 21.85
C SER A 551 8.01 16.54 22.64
N PRO A 552 6.77 17.06 22.84
CA PRO A 552 5.63 16.30 23.37
C PRO A 552 5.36 14.99 22.60
N PHE A 553 5.90 14.88 21.40
CA PHE A 553 5.87 13.72 20.52
C PHE A 553 6.52 12.47 21.11
N ILE A 554 7.67 12.59 21.81
CA ILE A 554 8.32 11.44 22.47
C ILE A 554 7.42 10.92 23.59
N ASN A 555 6.84 11.81 24.40
CA ASN A 555 5.90 11.41 25.45
C ASN A 555 4.64 10.74 24.89
N ALA A 556 4.16 11.17 23.72
CA ALA A 556 3.02 10.54 23.05
C ALA A 556 3.35 9.14 22.50
N ILE A 557 4.53 8.97 21.88
CA ILE A 557 5.01 7.66 21.41
C ILE A 557 5.22 6.70 22.58
N VAL A 558 5.83 7.18 23.66
CA VAL A 558 6.21 6.37 24.82
C VAL A 558 4.99 5.97 25.66
N GLN A 559 4.01 6.87 25.85
CA GLN A 559 2.89 6.61 26.76
C GLN A 559 1.63 6.05 26.09
N LYS A 560 1.38 6.34 24.81
CA LYS A 560 0.05 6.08 24.18
C LYS A 560 0.09 5.20 22.93
N GLY A 561 1.28 4.86 22.43
CA GLY A 561 1.42 4.29 21.09
C GLY A 561 1.14 5.35 20.00
N PHE A 562 1.57 5.07 18.78
CA PHE A 562 1.49 6.02 17.67
C PHE A 562 0.04 6.16 17.15
N ASP A 563 -0.56 7.35 17.30
CA ASP A 563 -1.84 7.75 16.69
C ASP A 563 -1.55 8.85 15.65
N GLU A 564 -1.92 8.60 14.38
CA GLU A 564 -1.70 9.50 13.24
C GLU A 564 -2.27 10.90 13.45
N ARG A 565 -3.28 11.06 14.30
CA ARG A 565 -3.89 12.38 14.58
C ARG A 565 -2.96 13.32 15.36
N HIS A 566 -2.00 12.77 16.12
CA HIS A 566 -1.00 13.56 16.85
C HIS A 566 0.27 13.84 16.03
N ALA A 567 0.48 13.11 14.93
CA ALA A 567 1.59 13.33 14.01
C ALA A 567 1.43 14.63 13.19
N TYR A 568 0.21 15.17 13.10
CA TYR A 568 -0.09 16.37 12.31
C TYR A 568 0.08 17.70 13.08
N ILE A 569 0.36 17.64 14.39
CA ILE A 569 0.47 18.85 15.24
C ILE A 569 1.85 19.54 15.11
N GLY A 570 2.83 18.89 14.49
CA GLY A 570 4.04 19.54 13.99
C GLY A 570 4.38 18.97 12.63
N GLY A 571 4.77 19.79 11.66
CA GLY A 571 5.31 19.34 10.37
C GLY A 571 6.64 18.59 10.50
N MET A 572 6.67 17.50 11.28
CA MET A 572 7.83 16.85 11.89
C MET A 572 8.30 15.59 11.16
N PHE A 573 7.63 15.14 10.10
CA PHE A 573 8.15 14.03 9.27
C PHE A 573 8.85 14.49 7.98
N GLY A 574 8.71 15.77 7.60
CA GLY A 574 9.43 16.37 6.46
C GLY A 574 10.70 17.14 6.85
N ALA A 575 10.90 17.37 8.15
CA ALA A 575 12.13 17.93 8.68
C ALA A 575 12.48 17.08 9.90
N GLY A 576 13.33 16.08 9.72
CA GLY A 576 14.27 15.78 10.79
C GLY A 576 14.89 17.11 11.20
N ILE A 577 15.06 17.35 12.50
CA ILE A 577 15.93 18.45 12.92
C ILE A 577 17.35 17.98 12.59
N TYR A 578 17.67 18.05 11.30
CA TYR A 578 19.03 18.08 10.82
C TYR A 578 19.54 19.42 11.31
N PHE A 579 20.60 19.41 12.12
CA PHE A 579 21.57 20.50 12.10
C PHE A 579 22.31 20.45 10.75
N GLY A 580 21.55 20.51 9.65
CA GLY A 580 22.13 20.85 8.36
C GLY A 580 22.52 22.31 8.47
N GLU A 581 23.76 22.63 8.11
CA GLU A 581 24.33 23.99 8.16
C GLU A 581 23.48 25.06 7.45
N HIS A 582 22.45 24.66 6.69
CA HIS A 582 21.61 25.53 5.87
C HIS A 582 20.08 25.34 6.04
N SER A 583 19.60 24.70 7.10
CA SER A 583 18.14 24.55 7.33
C SER A 583 17.54 25.76 8.05
N SER A 584 16.76 26.57 7.32
CA SER A 584 16.06 27.76 7.84
C SER A 584 14.96 27.45 8.86
N LYS A 585 14.44 26.21 8.90
CA LYS A 585 13.41 25.78 9.85
C LYS A 585 14.00 25.25 11.16
N SER A 586 15.21 24.68 11.15
CA SER A 586 15.87 24.15 12.36
C SER A 586 16.14 25.25 13.40
N ASN A 587 16.48 26.46 12.94
CA ASN A 587 16.74 27.62 13.81
C ASN A 587 15.48 28.17 14.52
N GLN A 588 14.27 27.84 14.06
CA GLN A 588 13.04 28.26 14.74
C GLN A 588 12.72 27.42 15.97
N TYR A 589 13.19 26.17 16.03
CA TYR A 589 12.83 25.23 17.10
C TYR A 589 13.78 25.26 18.31
N VAL A 590 14.97 25.84 18.17
CA VAL A 590 15.88 26.13 19.30
C VAL A 590 15.27 27.16 20.27
N TYR A 591 14.23 27.89 19.86
CA TYR A 591 13.59 28.94 20.65
C TYR A 591 12.10 28.72 20.95
N GLY A 592 11.72 27.49 21.33
CA GLY A 592 10.61 27.21 22.25
C GLY A 592 9.16 27.28 21.71
N ILE A 593 8.46 26.16 21.92
CA ILE A 593 7.01 25.93 22.06
C ILE A 593 6.13 26.26 20.83
N GLY A 594 5.48 25.22 20.31
CA GLY A 594 4.58 25.25 19.17
C GLY A 594 3.65 26.47 19.15
N GLY A 595 3.83 27.34 18.16
CA GLY A 595 2.89 28.41 17.82
C GLY A 595 2.52 29.40 18.93
N GLY A 596 3.33 29.53 20.00
CA GLY A 596 3.08 30.47 21.09
C GLY A 596 3.33 31.94 20.71
N THR A 597 2.54 32.85 21.28
CA THR A 597 2.46 34.31 20.98
C THR A 597 3.71 35.15 21.29
N GLY A 598 4.89 34.55 21.46
CA GLY A 598 6.12 35.26 21.87
C GLY A 598 6.16 35.62 23.35
N CYS A 599 7.25 36.29 23.78
CA CYS A 599 7.44 36.76 25.16
C CYS A 599 6.22 37.59 25.60
N PRO A 600 5.49 37.24 26.67
CA PRO A 600 4.27 37.98 27.05
C PRO A 600 4.55 39.44 27.42
N THR A 601 5.73 39.69 27.99
CA THR A 601 6.17 41.00 28.47
C THR A 601 6.56 41.93 27.32
N HIS A 602 7.36 41.43 26.37
CA HIS A 602 7.88 42.22 25.25
C HIS A 602 7.10 42.03 23.94
N LYS A 603 6.13 41.10 23.92
CA LYS A 603 5.30 40.72 22.78
C LYS A 603 6.08 40.43 21.50
N ASP A 604 7.32 39.96 21.65
CA ASP A 604 8.22 39.58 20.57
C ASP A 604 8.38 38.06 20.54
N ARG A 605 8.18 37.48 19.35
CA ARG A 605 8.30 36.04 19.09
C ARG A 605 9.74 35.54 19.24
N SER A 606 10.72 36.45 19.16
CA SER A 606 12.15 36.16 19.23
C SER A 606 12.87 37.00 20.29
N CYS A 607 12.26 37.22 21.46
CA CYS A 607 12.87 38.00 22.53
C CYS A 607 14.12 37.31 23.12
N TYR A 608 15.31 37.91 22.95
CA TYR A 608 16.60 37.45 23.49
C TYR A 608 16.98 38.04 24.86
N ILE A 609 16.13 38.93 25.40
CA ILE A 609 16.41 39.68 26.65
C ILE A 609 15.96 38.91 27.89
N CYS A 610 14.93 38.08 27.77
CA CYS A 610 14.42 37.28 28.87
C CYS A 610 15.19 35.96 28.98
N HIS A 611 15.63 35.62 30.19
CA HIS A 611 16.11 34.27 30.49
C HIS A 611 14.98 33.26 30.21
N ARG A 612 15.23 32.30 29.31
CA ARG A 612 14.34 31.17 29.05
C ARG A 612 14.93 29.90 29.63
#